data_AF-A0A820E147-F1
#
_entry.id   AF-A0A820E147-F1
#
_cell.length_a   1.000
_cell.length_b   1.000
_cell.length_c   1.000
_cell.angle_alpha   90.00
_cell.angle_beta   90.00
_cell.angle_gamma   90.00
#
_symmetry.space_group_name_H-M   'P 1'
#
loop_
_entity.id
_entity.type
_entity.pdbx_description
1 polymer ?
#
loop_
_entity_poly.entity_id
_entity_poly.type
_entity_poly.pdbx_seq_one_letter_code
_entity_poly.pdbx_strand_id
1 'polypeptide(L)'
;MTHLSTDRVEVPVGLAAQLSYYQESARKTISQMLMNDVQLCQFYSNVLHGTNESEFILCDTFFTFTNLIKTTDSIVSCISDILSGPKNDYDVLKRALSGKDSHVRKMAFFLLGNFISTNKILYEYVDELTPFLVQALNDTISKIRSHAVNTLGFLPRYRLSERLIELKVPEKLLDVACHDTHVTVQEFALRVLKQMLYIVRG
;
A
#
# COMPACT_ATOMS: atom_id res chain seq x y z
N MET A 1 -2.59 26.37 13.16
CA MET A 1 -2.85 25.03 13.73
C MET A 1 -1.68 24.68 14.63
N THR A 2 -1.94 24.37 15.89
CA THR A 2 -0.92 23.97 16.87
C THR A 2 -0.26 22.68 16.41
N HIS A 3 1.05 22.71 16.16
CA HIS A 3 1.87 21.50 16.03
C HIS A 3 1.71 20.69 17.32
N LEU A 4 0.90 19.63 17.29
CA LEU A 4 0.90 18.63 18.35
C LEU A 4 2.27 17.95 18.30
N SER A 5 2.92 17.80 19.45
CA SER A 5 4.14 17.00 19.53
C SER A 5 3.83 15.56 19.10
N THR A 6 4.83 14.86 18.54
CA THR A 6 4.70 13.48 18.06
C THR A 6 4.03 12.56 19.10
N ASP A 7 4.42 12.70 20.38
CA ASP A 7 3.86 11.94 21.51
C ASP A 7 2.35 12.13 21.70
N ARG A 8 1.80 13.29 21.32
CA ARG A 8 0.36 13.58 21.44
C ARG A 8 -0.46 13.01 20.28
N VAL A 9 0.20 12.63 19.19
CA VAL A 9 -0.43 12.10 17.96
C VAL A 9 -0.36 10.57 17.90
N GLU A 10 0.66 9.97 18.50
CA GLU A 10 0.86 8.52 18.47
C GLU A 10 -0.31 7.73 19.09
N VAL A 11 -0.75 8.10 20.29
CA VAL A 11 -1.86 7.42 20.98
C VAL A 11 -3.17 7.41 20.18
N PRO A 12 -3.70 8.55 19.68
CA PRO A 12 -4.95 8.54 18.93
C PRO A 12 -4.84 7.80 17.59
N VAL A 13 -3.70 7.90 16.89
CA VAL A 13 -3.48 7.18 15.62
C VAL A 13 -3.37 5.67 15.86
N GLY A 14 -2.63 5.25 16.88
CA GLY A 14 -2.54 3.85 17.27
C GLY A 14 -3.89 3.27 17.71
N LEU A 15 -4.70 4.04 18.44
CA LEU A 15 -6.06 3.63 18.80
C LEU A 15 -6.96 3.45 17.56
N ALA A 16 -6.89 4.37 16.59
CA ALA A 16 -7.63 4.24 15.33
C ALA A 16 -7.20 3.00 14.54
N ALA A 17 -5.91 2.68 14.55
CA ALA A 17 -5.35 1.48 13.92
C ALA A 17 -5.93 0.20 14.55
N GLN A 18 -5.95 0.11 15.88
CA GLN A 18 -6.51 -1.04 16.58
C GLN A 18 -8.04 -1.16 16.40
N LEU A 19 -8.77 -0.05 16.54
CA LEU A 19 -10.23 -0.05 16.41
C LEU A 19 -10.67 -0.40 14.99
N SER A 20 -10.02 0.17 13.97
CA SER A 20 -10.33 -0.13 12.57
C SER A 20 -10.09 -1.60 12.23
N TYR A 21 -9.11 -2.25 12.87
CA TYR A 21 -8.85 -3.67 12.66
C TYR A 21 -9.88 -4.57 13.36
N TYR A 22 -10.06 -4.40 14.68
CA TYR A 22 -10.82 -5.34 15.50
C TYR A 22 -12.34 -5.16 15.48
N GLN A 23 -12.84 -3.95 15.18
CA GLN A 23 -14.27 -3.63 15.31
C GLN A 23 -14.85 -3.12 14.00
N GLU A 24 -15.77 -3.88 13.41
CA GLU A 24 -16.42 -3.48 12.16
C GLU A 24 -17.24 -2.19 12.31
N SER A 25 -17.94 -2.02 13.44
CA SER A 25 -18.68 -0.79 13.75
C SER A 25 -17.75 0.42 13.82
N ALA A 26 -16.65 0.31 14.57
CA ALA A 26 -15.66 1.39 14.67
C ALA A 26 -15.04 1.71 13.31
N ARG A 27 -14.70 0.69 12.50
CA ARG A 27 -14.20 0.89 11.13
C ARG A 27 -15.17 1.70 10.28
N LYS A 28 -16.47 1.36 10.29
CA LYS A 28 -17.50 2.12 9.57
C LYS A 28 -17.62 3.55 10.08
N THR A 29 -17.60 3.76 11.39
CA THR A 29 -17.63 5.08 12.01
C THR A 29 -16.41 5.91 11.61
N ILE A 30 -15.21 5.36 11.68
CA ILE A 30 -13.98 6.06 11.27
C ILE A 30 -14.03 6.42 9.78
N SER A 31 -14.48 5.50 8.91
CA SER A 31 -14.66 5.80 7.48
C SER A 31 -15.64 6.97 7.28
N GLN A 32 -16.78 6.95 7.96
CA GLN A 32 -17.76 8.04 7.90
C GLN A 32 -17.20 9.36 8.42
N MET A 33 -16.45 9.34 9.52
CA MET A 33 -15.81 10.54 10.06
C MET A 33 -14.78 11.08 9.07
N LEU A 34 -13.93 10.23 8.50
CA LEU A 34 -12.91 10.68 7.55
C LEU A 34 -13.55 11.33 6.31
N MET A 35 -14.63 10.77 5.78
CA MET A 35 -15.32 11.34 4.61
C MET A 35 -16.07 12.65 4.89
N ASN A 36 -16.50 12.89 6.13
CA ASN A 36 -17.38 14.02 6.46
C ASN A 36 -16.68 15.12 7.30
N ASP A 37 -15.53 14.83 7.89
CA ASP A 37 -14.78 15.76 8.73
C ASP A 37 -13.49 16.21 8.04
N VAL A 38 -13.53 17.43 7.51
CA VAL A 38 -12.39 18.08 6.84
C VAL A 38 -11.19 18.23 7.79
N GLN A 39 -11.42 18.43 9.09
CA GLN A 39 -10.32 18.56 10.05
C GLN A 39 -9.63 17.22 10.28
N LEU A 40 -10.38 16.11 10.28
CA LEU A 40 -9.81 14.76 10.39
C LEU A 40 -9.01 14.39 9.13
N CYS A 41 -9.50 14.74 7.93
CA CYS A 41 -8.74 14.61 6.69
C CYS A 41 -7.43 15.40 6.76
N GLN A 42 -7.49 16.67 7.16
CA GLN A 42 -6.31 17.53 7.28
C GLN A 42 -5.34 17.02 8.33
N PHE A 43 -5.84 16.44 9.42
CA PHE A 43 -5.02 15.80 10.45
C PHE A 43 -4.19 14.67 9.86
N TYR A 44 -4.81 13.72 9.16
CA TYR A 44 -4.07 12.62 8.53
C TYR A 44 -3.13 13.10 7.41
N SER A 45 -3.53 14.12 6.66
CA SER A 45 -2.65 14.76 5.67
C SER A 45 -1.41 15.36 6.33
N ASN A 46 -1.57 16.09 7.44
CA ASN A 46 -0.45 16.67 8.19
C ASN A 46 0.44 15.61 8.83
N VAL A 47 -0.14 14.48 9.26
CA VAL A 47 0.59 13.33 9.80
C VAL A 47 1.51 12.72 8.74
N LEU A 48 1.01 12.55 7.52
CA LEU A 48 1.74 11.90 6.43
C LEU A 48 2.74 12.81 5.70
N HIS A 49 2.47 14.11 5.63
CA HIS A 49 3.27 15.07 4.85
C HIS A 49 4.02 16.08 5.72
N GLY A 50 4.00 15.90 7.04
CA GLY A 50 4.67 16.76 8.01
C GLY A 50 6.19 16.55 8.07
N THR A 51 6.90 17.42 8.80
CA THR A 51 8.37 17.42 8.87
C THR A 51 8.97 16.39 9.85
N ASN A 52 8.16 15.79 10.73
CA ASN A 52 8.58 14.83 11.75
C ASN A 52 7.72 13.55 11.67
N GLU A 53 7.89 12.81 10.57
CA GLU A 53 7.23 11.53 10.37
C GLU A 53 7.81 10.47 11.32
N SER A 54 7.07 10.15 12.39
CA SER A 54 7.39 8.98 13.22
C SER A 54 7.04 7.71 12.46
N GLU A 55 7.97 6.75 12.40
CA GLU A 55 7.78 5.45 11.75
C GLU A 55 6.58 4.69 12.33
N PHE A 56 6.33 4.82 13.64
CA PHE A 56 5.17 4.24 14.32
C PHE A 56 3.86 4.85 13.81
N ILE A 57 3.81 6.18 13.72
CA ILE A 57 2.63 6.89 13.25
C ILE A 57 2.35 6.58 11.77
N LEU A 58 3.38 6.48 10.94
CA LEU A 58 3.25 6.05 9.54
C LEU A 58 2.67 4.63 9.45
N CYS A 59 3.22 3.69 10.23
CA CYS A 59 2.73 2.31 10.27
C CYS A 59 1.25 2.24 10.66
N ASP A 60 0.87 2.91 11.74
CA ASP A 60 -0.52 2.89 12.24
C ASP A 60 -1.47 3.61 11.28
N THR A 61 -1.03 4.68 10.63
CA THR A 61 -1.82 5.37 9.60
C THR A 61 -2.06 4.47 8.38
N PHE A 62 -1.01 3.84 7.84
CA PHE A 62 -1.15 2.90 6.73
C PHE A 62 -1.99 1.68 7.11
N PHE A 63 -1.85 1.18 8.33
CA PHE A 63 -2.65 0.06 8.81
C PHE A 63 -4.12 0.44 8.95
N THR A 64 -4.41 1.63 9.51
CA THR A 64 -5.76 2.19 9.57
C THR A 64 -6.35 2.26 8.17
N PHE A 65 -5.66 2.92 7.23
CA PHE A 65 -6.13 3.08 5.85
C PHE A 65 -6.36 1.74 5.16
N THR A 66 -5.49 0.75 5.37
CA THR A 66 -5.66 -0.61 4.80
C THR A 66 -6.95 -1.28 5.28
N ASN A 67 -7.38 -0.99 6.52
CA ASN A 67 -8.64 -1.49 7.03
C ASN A 67 -9.83 -0.68 6.51
N LEU A 68 -9.70 0.65 6.40
CA LEU A 68 -10.78 1.53 5.94
C LEU A 68 -11.13 1.35 4.46
N ILE A 69 -10.15 1.18 3.56
CA ILE A 69 -10.42 1.03 2.10
C ILE A 69 -11.35 -0.15 1.75
N LYS A 70 -11.55 -1.08 2.69
CA LYS A 70 -12.46 -2.22 2.54
C LYS A 70 -13.92 -1.89 2.81
N THR A 71 -14.26 -0.66 3.21
CA THR A 71 -15.63 -0.32 3.64
C THR A 71 -16.51 0.18 2.50
N THR A 72 -16.07 1.16 1.72
CA THR A 72 -16.85 1.79 0.64
C THR A 72 -15.93 2.34 -0.45
N ASP A 73 -16.41 2.54 -1.67
CA ASP A 73 -15.59 3.17 -2.73
C ASP A 73 -15.26 4.65 -2.41
N SER A 74 -16.18 5.36 -1.76
CA SER A 74 -16.00 6.77 -1.40
C SER A 74 -14.84 7.00 -0.42
N ILE A 75 -14.62 6.08 0.53
CA ILE A 75 -13.48 6.19 1.45
C ILE A 75 -12.15 5.96 0.71
N VAL A 76 -12.15 5.14 -0.35
CA VAL A 76 -10.94 4.92 -1.16
C VAL A 76 -10.50 6.22 -1.82
N SER A 77 -11.43 6.98 -2.41
CA SER A 77 -11.10 8.30 -2.99
C SER A 77 -10.55 9.25 -1.94
N CYS A 78 -11.20 9.36 -0.77
CA CYS A 78 -10.75 10.20 0.32
C CYS A 78 -9.33 9.84 0.80
N ILE A 79 -9.04 8.55 0.99
CA ILE A 79 -7.70 8.09 1.36
C ILE A 79 -6.69 8.36 0.23
N SER A 80 -7.11 8.22 -1.04
CA SER A 80 -6.25 8.53 -2.17
C SER A 80 -5.81 9.99 -2.18
N ASP A 81 -6.74 10.92 -1.94
CA ASP A 81 -6.46 12.36 -1.88
C ASP A 81 -5.50 12.69 -0.73
N ILE A 82 -5.66 12.03 0.42
CA ILE A 82 -4.75 12.17 1.56
C ILE A 82 -3.35 11.66 1.21
N LEU A 83 -3.25 10.47 0.60
CA LEU A 83 -1.97 9.83 0.25
C LEU A 83 -1.23 10.57 -0.87
N SER A 84 -1.96 11.09 -1.86
CA SER A 84 -1.38 11.76 -3.02
C SER A 84 -0.75 13.10 -2.65
N GLY A 85 -1.25 13.74 -1.59
CA GLY A 85 -0.74 14.98 -1.04
C GLY A 85 -0.92 16.17 -1.99
N PRO A 86 -0.35 17.34 -1.64
CA PRO A 86 -0.57 18.58 -2.38
C PRO A 86 -0.10 18.54 -3.84
N LYS A 87 0.88 17.68 -4.14
CA LYS A 87 1.47 17.51 -5.47
C LYS A 87 0.80 16.42 -6.29
N ASN A 88 -0.12 15.66 -5.70
CA ASN A 88 -0.77 14.51 -6.31
C ASN A 88 0.24 13.48 -6.85
N ASP A 89 1.35 13.28 -6.13
CA ASP A 89 2.47 12.45 -6.57
C ASP A 89 2.68 11.22 -5.67
N TYR A 90 1.91 11.06 -4.59
CA TYR A 90 2.07 9.95 -3.66
C TYR A 90 3.50 9.83 -3.10
N ASP A 91 4.22 10.95 -2.94
CA ASP A 91 5.59 10.98 -2.45
C ASP A 91 5.75 10.24 -1.12
N VAL A 92 4.81 10.43 -0.18
CA VAL A 92 4.81 9.70 1.10
C VAL A 92 4.79 8.18 0.91
N LEU A 93 4.02 7.68 -0.06
CA LEU A 93 3.97 6.25 -0.36
C LEU A 93 5.27 5.78 -1.00
N LYS A 94 5.83 6.53 -1.96
CA LYS A 94 7.12 6.20 -2.60
C LYS A 94 8.29 6.18 -1.61
N ARG A 95 8.35 7.17 -0.71
CA ARG A 95 9.32 7.23 0.40
C ARG A 95 9.13 6.04 1.33
N ALA A 96 7.90 5.69 1.68
CA ALA A 96 7.63 4.55 2.54
C ALA A 96 7.98 3.20 1.88
N LEU A 97 7.75 3.03 0.58
CA LEU A 97 8.09 1.80 -0.16
C LEU A 97 9.60 1.57 -0.29
N SER A 98 10.39 2.65 -0.32
CA SER A 98 11.86 2.63 -0.44
C SER A 98 12.60 2.94 0.87
N GLY A 99 11.86 3.17 1.95
CA GLY A 99 12.40 3.59 3.25
C GLY A 99 13.29 2.53 3.91
N LYS A 100 14.08 2.92 4.92
CA LYS A 100 14.98 1.99 5.62
C LYS A 100 14.29 1.12 6.65
N ASP A 101 13.24 1.63 7.30
CA ASP A 101 12.49 0.85 8.27
C ASP A 101 11.61 -0.21 7.59
N SER A 102 11.79 -1.45 8.04
CA SER A 102 11.12 -2.60 7.45
C SER A 102 9.64 -2.68 7.80
N HIS A 103 9.21 -2.09 8.93
CA HIS A 103 7.80 -2.06 9.34
C HIS A 103 7.02 -1.09 8.46
N VAL A 104 7.55 0.11 8.24
CA VAL A 104 6.99 1.12 7.35
C VAL A 104 6.92 0.58 5.93
N ARG A 105 8.02 0.02 5.38
CA ARG A 105 8.00 -0.61 4.04
C ARG A 105 6.92 -1.68 3.93
N LYS A 106 6.87 -2.60 4.91
CA LYS A 106 5.87 -3.68 4.94
C LYS A 106 4.45 -3.14 4.96
N MET A 107 4.16 -2.13 5.77
CA MET A 107 2.82 -1.51 5.83
C MET A 107 2.48 -0.76 4.54
N ALA A 108 3.44 -0.09 3.91
CA ALA A 108 3.26 0.57 2.63
C ALA A 108 2.91 -0.44 1.50
N PHE A 109 3.66 -1.54 1.39
CA PHE A 109 3.33 -2.61 0.42
C PHE A 109 1.99 -3.29 0.73
N PHE A 110 1.66 -3.45 2.02
CA PHE A 110 0.37 -4.01 2.41
C PHE A 110 -0.79 -3.08 2.00
N LEU A 111 -0.69 -1.79 2.29
CA LEU A 111 -1.67 -0.79 1.87
C LEU A 111 -1.80 -0.75 0.35
N LEU A 112 -0.68 -0.60 -0.37
CA LEU A 112 -0.65 -0.52 -1.83
C LEU A 112 -1.33 -1.73 -2.49
N GLY A 113 -1.02 -2.95 -2.02
CA GLY A 113 -1.61 -4.16 -2.55
C GLY A 113 -3.13 -4.23 -2.35
N ASN A 114 -3.61 -3.84 -1.17
CA ASN A 114 -5.05 -3.79 -0.91
C ASN A 114 -5.71 -2.70 -1.78
N PHE A 115 -5.08 -1.53 -1.91
CA PHE A 115 -5.60 -0.41 -2.67
C PHE A 115 -5.79 -0.76 -4.15
N ILE A 116 -4.77 -1.33 -4.78
CA ILE A 116 -4.82 -1.79 -6.18
C ILE A 116 -5.84 -2.93 -6.35
N SER A 117 -5.95 -3.83 -5.37
CA SER A 117 -6.89 -4.96 -5.46
C SER A 117 -8.36 -4.55 -5.34
N THR A 118 -8.64 -3.46 -4.62
CA THR A 118 -10.00 -3.02 -4.31
C THR A 118 -10.50 -1.98 -5.30
N ASN A 119 -9.61 -1.14 -5.87
CA ASN A 119 -10.02 -0.04 -6.71
C ASN A 119 -8.99 0.28 -7.82
N LYS A 120 -9.46 0.96 -8.87
CA LYS A 120 -8.68 1.36 -10.04
C LYS A 120 -8.03 2.73 -9.93
N ILE A 121 -8.25 3.51 -8.87
CA ILE A 121 -7.75 4.89 -8.72
C ILE A 121 -6.22 4.97 -8.91
N LEU A 122 -5.47 3.97 -8.42
CA LEU A 122 -4.01 3.95 -8.59
C LEU A 122 -3.53 3.46 -9.96
N TYR A 123 -4.41 3.07 -10.89
CA TYR A 123 -4.03 2.53 -12.21
C TYR A 123 -3.36 3.58 -13.12
N GLU A 124 -3.46 4.86 -12.80
CA GLU A 124 -2.69 5.90 -13.51
C GLU A 124 -1.24 6.01 -13.00
N TYR A 125 -0.96 5.52 -11.79
CA TYR A 125 0.34 5.63 -11.11
C TYR A 125 1.11 4.30 -11.05
N VAL A 126 0.49 3.19 -11.49
CA VAL A 126 1.12 1.86 -11.42
C VAL A 126 2.43 1.79 -12.20
N ASP A 127 2.61 2.52 -13.31
CA ASP A 127 3.88 2.57 -14.04
C ASP A 127 5.02 3.08 -13.16
N GLU A 128 4.74 4.11 -12.36
CA GLU A 128 5.70 4.73 -11.45
C GLU A 128 5.92 3.89 -10.19
N LEU A 129 4.91 3.15 -9.74
CA LEU A 129 4.97 2.30 -8.55
C LEU A 129 5.58 0.91 -8.84
N THR A 130 5.55 0.45 -10.10
CA THR A 130 6.02 -0.89 -10.49
C THR A 130 7.51 -1.12 -10.17
N PRO A 131 8.44 -0.17 -10.41
CA PRO A 131 9.84 -0.35 -10.02
C PRO A 131 10.04 -0.71 -8.54
N PHE A 132 9.24 -0.11 -7.63
CA PHE A 132 9.30 -0.43 -6.20
C PHE A 132 8.84 -1.86 -5.91
N LEU A 133 7.79 -2.33 -6.57
CA LEU A 133 7.32 -3.71 -6.47
C LEU A 133 8.37 -4.71 -6.95
N VAL A 134 9.03 -4.40 -8.07
CA VAL A 134 10.07 -5.24 -8.66
C VAL A 134 11.32 -5.29 -7.78
N GLN A 135 11.71 -4.16 -7.20
CA GLN A 135 12.80 -4.11 -6.22
C GLN A 135 12.48 -4.95 -4.98
N ALA A 136 11.25 -4.85 -4.47
CA ALA A 136 10.80 -5.54 -3.27
C ALA A 136 10.75 -7.08 -3.39
N LEU A 137 10.82 -7.64 -4.60
CA LEU A 137 11.02 -9.08 -4.81
C LEU A 137 12.34 -9.60 -4.22
N ASN A 138 13.30 -8.71 -3.95
CA ASN A 138 14.58 -9.03 -3.34
C ASN A 138 14.70 -8.51 -1.89
N ASP A 139 13.61 -8.06 -1.26
CA ASP A 139 13.67 -7.56 0.12
C ASP A 139 14.05 -8.70 1.08
N THR A 140 14.88 -8.39 2.08
CA THR A 140 15.25 -9.30 3.16
C THR A 140 14.06 -9.89 3.91
N ILE A 141 12.94 -9.17 3.99
CA ILE A 141 11.74 -9.57 4.73
C ILE A 141 10.76 -10.30 3.81
N SER A 142 10.51 -11.57 4.11
CA SER A 142 9.61 -12.41 3.29
C SER A 142 8.19 -11.87 3.17
N LYS A 143 7.66 -11.21 4.22
CA LYS A 143 6.34 -10.56 4.15
C LYS A 143 6.29 -9.42 3.12
N ILE A 144 7.37 -8.65 2.98
CA ILE A 144 7.47 -7.60 1.95
C ILE A 144 7.46 -8.24 0.56
N ARG A 145 8.28 -9.27 0.36
CA ARG A 145 8.31 -10.03 -0.92
C ARG A 145 6.93 -10.59 -1.26
N SER A 146 6.24 -11.22 -0.31
CA SER A 146 4.87 -11.72 -0.49
C SER A 146 3.88 -10.63 -0.90
N HIS A 147 3.91 -9.46 -0.25
CA HIS A 147 3.03 -8.35 -0.61
C HIS A 147 3.35 -7.80 -2.00
N ALA A 148 4.63 -7.67 -2.36
CA ALA A 148 5.06 -7.23 -3.68
C ALA A 148 4.59 -8.20 -4.77
N VAL A 149 4.84 -9.50 -4.61
CA VAL A 149 4.36 -10.54 -5.52
C VAL A 149 2.85 -10.48 -5.69
N ASN A 150 2.10 -10.45 -4.59
CA ASN A 150 0.64 -10.43 -4.64
C ASN A 150 0.12 -9.15 -5.34
N THR A 151 0.75 -8.01 -5.08
CA THR A 151 0.38 -6.74 -5.71
C THR A 151 0.65 -6.73 -7.22
N LEU A 152 1.79 -7.30 -7.66
CA LEU A 152 2.07 -7.51 -9.09
C LEU A 152 0.98 -8.35 -9.78
N GLY A 153 0.36 -9.28 -9.03
CA GLY A 153 -0.78 -10.07 -9.49
C GLY A 153 -2.03 -9.26 -9.82
N PHE A 154 -2.24 -8.11 -9.17
CA PHE A 154 -3.41 -7.25 -9.36
C PHE A 154 -3.21 -6.13 -10.38
N LEU A 155 -2.01 -5.96 -10.92
CA LEU A 155 -1.75 -4.88 -11.86
C LEU A 155 -2.54 -5.04 -13.18
N PRO A 156 -3.02 -3.92 -13.77
CA PRO A 156 -3.78 -3.94 -15.02
C PRO A 156 -2.88 -4.30 -16.22
N ARG A 157 -2.82 -5.59 -16.57
CA ARG A 157 -1.89 -6.10 -17.61
C ARG A 157 -2.11 -5.53 -19.01
N TYR A 158 -3.36 -5.15 -19.34
CA TYR A 158 -3.68 -4.51 -20.63
C TYR A 158 -2.98 -3.16 -20.81
N ARG A 159 -2.53 -2.53 -19.72
CA ARG A 159 -1.85 -1.24 -19.72
C ARG A 159 -0.33 -1.38 -19.59
N LEU A 160 0.13 -2.39 -18.85
CA LEU A 160 1.52 -2.50 -18.40
C LEU A 160 2.33 -3.59 -19.12
N SER A 161 1.79 -4.28 -20.13
CA SER A 161 2.45 -5.45 -20.73
C SER A 161 3.91 -5.17 -21.14
N GLU A 162 4.15 -4.09 -21.88
CA GLU A 162 5.51 -3.68 -22.30
C GLU A 162 6.37 -3.34 -21.09
N ARG A 163 5.84 -2.54 -20.15
CA ARG A 163 6.57 -2.13 -18.95
C ARG A 163 6.97 -3.31 -18.05
N LEU A 164 6.10 -4.30 -17.92
CA LEU A 164 6.37 -5.53 -17.16
C LEU A 164 7.47 -6.37 -17.82
N ILE A 165 7.54 -6.37 -19.16
CA ILE A 165 8.61 -7.03 -19.92
C ILE A 165 9.94 -6.27 -19.75
N GLU A 166 9.94 -4.95 -19.90
CA GLU A 166 11.12 -4.11 -19.70
C GLU A 166 11.75 -4.31 -18.31
N LEU A 167 10.91 -4.39 -17.28
CA LEU A 167 11.34 -4.60 -15.90
C LEU A 167 11.63 -6.08 -15.57
N LYS A 168 11.50 -6.98 -16.55
CA LYS A 168 11.73 -8.43 -16.43
C LYS A 168 10.91 -9.06 -15.30
N VAL A 169 9.66 -8.63 -15.16
CA VAL A 169 8.77 -9.09 -14.09
C VAL A 169 8.52 -10.59 -14.18
N PRO A 170 8.22 -11.20 -15.35
CA PRO A 170 8.03 -12.65 -15.45
C PRO A 170 9.28 -13.44 -15.02
N GLU A 171 10.46 -13.04 -15.44
CA GLU A 171 11.72 -13.72 -15.12
C GLU A 171 12.04 -13.62 -13.63
N LYS A 172 11.84 -12.44 -13.03
CA LYS A 172 12.03 -12.23 -11.60
C LYS A 172 11.02 -13.01 -10.76
N LEU A 173 9.77 -13.10 -11.19
CA LEU A 173 8.77 -13.93 -10.52
C LEU A 173 9.10 -15.42 -10.66
N LEU A 174 9.65 -15.85 -11.80
CA LEU A 174 10.12 -17.24 -11.97
C LEU A 174 11.29 -17.54 -11.03
N ASP A 175 12.24 -16.62 -10.90
CA ASP A 175 13.33 -16.75 -9.95
C ASP A 175 12.83 -16.86 -8.50
N VAL A 176 11.89 -15.98 -8.10
CA VAL A 176 11.24 -16.06 -6.78
C VAL A 176 10.50 -17.39 -6.60
N ALA A 177 9.76 -17.84 -7.61
CA ALA A 177 9.02 -19.11 -7.56
C ALA A 177 9.94 -20.33 -7.37
N CYS A 178 11.14 -20.30 -7.96
CA CYS A 178 12.09 -21.40 -7.90
C CYS A 178 13.02 -21.35 -6.68
N HIS A 179 13.39 -20.16 -6.22
CA HIS A 179 14.53 -19.97 -5.33
C HIS A 179 14.23 -19.21 -4.03
N ASP A 180 13.03 -18.66 -3.83
CA ASP A 180 12.75 -17.95 -2.58
C ASP A 180 12.84 -18.91 -1.38
N THR A 181 13.53 -18.47 -0.33
CA THR A 181 13.67 -19.21 0.94
C THR A 181 12.34 -19.59 1.62
N HIS A 182 11.23 -18.91 1.30
CA HIS A 182 9.94 -19.11 1.94
C HIS A 182 8.90 -19.67 0.95
N VAL A 183 8.38 -20.85 1.25
CA VAL A 183 7.41 -21.57 0.40
C VAL A 183 6.18 -20.72 0.05
N THR A 184 5.67 -19.93 0.99
CA THR A 184 4.50 -19.08 0.74
C THR A 184 4.76 -18.00 -0.31
N VAL A 185 5.99 -17.47 -0.37
CA VAL A 185 6.37 -16.48 -1.39
C VAL A 185 6.45 -17.18 -2.75
N GLN A 186 7.04 -18.38 -2.80
CA GLN A 186 7.12 -19.20 -4.01
C GLN A 186 5.71 -19.50 -4.57
N GLU A 187 4.79 -19.94 -3.72
CA GLU A 187 3.40 -20.25 -4.10
C GLU A 187 2.67 -19.03 -4.66
N PHE A 188 2.85 -17.86 -4.03
CA PHE A 188 2.29 -16.61 -4.56
C PHE A 188 2.88 -16.28 -5.93
N ALA A 189 4.19 -16.44 -6.13
CA ALA A 189 4.84 -16.15 -7.41
C ALA A 189 4.35 -17.09 -8.52
N LEU A 190 4.24 -18.39 -8.24
CA LEU A 190 3.67 -19.37 -9.17
C LEU A 190 2.23 -19.02 -9.57
N ARG A 191 1.39 -18.63 -8.59
CA ARG A 191 0.00 -18.22 -8.87
C ARG A 191 -0.04 -16.99 -9.78
N VAL A 192 0.80 -15.99 -9.54
CA VAL A 192 0.86 -14.77 -10.34
C VAL A 192 1.37 -15.06 -11.76
N LEU A 193 2.43 -15.86 -11.90
CA LEU A 193 2.92 -16.31 -13.21
C LEU A 193 1.85 -17.05 -14.00
N LYS A 194 1.15 -17.99 -13.35
CA LYS A 194 0.04 -18.73 -13.96
C LYS A 194 -1.03 -17.76 -14.46
N GLN A 195 -1.40 -16.75 -13.67
CA GLN A 195 -2.35 -15.73 -14.11
C GLN A 195 -1.81 -14.93 -15.30
N MET A 196 -0.53 -14.55 -15.32
CA MET A 196 0.08 -13.80 -16.42
C MET A 196 0.01 -14.58 -17.74
N LEU A 197 0.23 -15.90 -17.71
CA LEU A 197 0.17 -16.77 -18.89
C LEU A 197 -1.23 -16.89 -19.50
N TYR A 198 -2.30 -16.87 -18.70
CA TYR A 198 -3.67 -17.00 -19.21
C TYR A 198 -4.13 -15.80 -20.05
N ILE A 199 -3.51 -14.64 -19.89
CA ILE A 199 -3.89 -13.42 -20.62
C ILE A 199 -3.23 -13.36 -22.01
N VAL A 200 -2.10 -14.06 -22.23
CA VAL A 200 -1.44 -14.12 -23.54
C VAL A 200 -2.18 -15.06 -24.52
N ARG A 201 -3.16 -15.84 -24.04
CA ARG A 201 -3.91 -16.84 -24.82
C ARG A 201 -5.36 -16.45 -25.15
N GLY A 202 -5.81 -15.25 -24.78
CA GLY A 202 -7.13 -14.72 -25.11
C GLY A 202 -7.01 -13.54 -26.07
#